data_AF-A0A428WEB7-F1
#
_entry.id   AF-A0A428WEB7-F1
#
_cell.length_a   1.000
_cell.length_b   1.000
_cell.length_c   1.000
_cell.angle_alpha   90.00
_cell.angle_beta   90.00
_cell.angle_gamma   90.00
#
_symmetry.space_group_name_H-M   'P 1'
#
loop_
_entity.id
_entity.type
_entity.pdbx_description
1 polymer ?
#
loop_
_entity_poly.entity_id
_entity_poly.type
_entity_poly.pdbx_seq_one_letter_code
_entity_poly.pdbx_strand_id
1 'polypeptide(L)'
;MPRSLRKAGAVLAALTATGLLTAPAAHALTGGSPVADGTYAFTAQISGAHGCTGALVAPQWVLTAAACFGPAPLPAGPPATPYTATVGRADLTGTAGHTVKITTLVPATDRDAVLAKLALPIVDIDPVPLATRAPATGDVLRVGGYGRTADKWVPDRLSTALFSVSGVNGAALAVTAVTGDATTCMGDAGGPALRENGTQVELAAISARSWQHGCFGSTETRQGTTETRVDDLGAWVSQVTAPVAAAIAGKASGQCLDQDWTDGQEHPTVNAWQCWTPTSDNQKWTATWTARDTVQIVNSLSGKCLDQDYTGGQPHPPVNAWQCWTPPAGNQQWIVQPHYDDGTVTLVNKLSGQCLDQDYTNGQPHPAINAWQCWTTNQPNQRWILN
;
A
#
# COMPACT_ATOMS: atom_id res chain seq x y z
N MET A 1 -36.42 6.98 -89.32
CA MET A 1 -37.30 6.04 -88.60
C MET A 1 -36.45 4.83 -88.22
N PRO A 2 -36.12 4.63 -86.94
CA PRO A 2 -36.92 3.68 -86.15
C PRO A 2 -37.10 4.03 -84.65
N ARG A 3 -38.25 3.56 -84.15
CA ARG A 3 -38.61 2.95 -82.85
C ARG A 3 -37.90 3.38 -81.54
N SER A 4 -38.79 3.80 -80.62
CA SER A 4 -38.67 4.00 -79.18
C SER A 4 -38.12 2.81 -78.39
N LEU A 5 -37.54 3.07 -77.21
CA LEU A 5 -37.85 2.34 -75.97
C LEU A 5 -37.35 3.12 -74.72
N ARG A 6 -38.30 3.44 -73.83
CA ARG A 6 -38.09 3.99 -72.49
C ARG A 6 -37.41 2.93 -71.61
N LYS A 7 -36.38 3.30 -70.85
CA LYS A 7 -35.84 2.49 -69.75
C LYS A 7 -36.12 3.22 -68.43
N ALA A 8 -36.91 2.57 -67.58
CA ALA A 8 -37.11 2.95 -66.18
C ALA A 8 -35.84 2.61 -65.38
N GLY A 9 -35.30 3.58 -64.64
CA GLY A 9 -34.20 3.37 -63.70
C GLY A 9 -34.75 2.95 -62.34
N ALA A 10 -34.39 1.77 -61.86
CA ALA A 10 -34.61 1.33 -60.49
C ALA A 10 -33.42 1.81 -59.63
N VAL A 11 -33.72 2.58 -58.58
CA VAL A 11 -32.74 3.02 -57.57
C VAL A 11 -32.57 1.89 -56.57
N LEU A 12 -31.36 1.33 -56.48
CA LEU A 12 -30.97 0.36 -55.46
C LEU A 12 -30.48 1.14 -54.23
N ALA A 13 -31.26 1.15 -53.14
CA ALA A 13 -30.82 1.67 -51.86
C ALA A 13 -29.97 0.61 -51.13
N ALA A 14 -28.67 0.86 -51.00
CA ALA A 14 -27.77 0.01 -50.23
C ALA A 14 -27.89 0.34 -48.73
N LEU A 15 -28.44 -0.60 -47.95
CA LEU A 15 -28.42 -0.56 -46.48
C LEU A 15 -27.03 -0.97 -46.00
N THR A 16 -26.21 0.00 -45.60
CA THR A 16 -24.95 -0.26 -44.89
C THR A 16 -25.26 -0.57 -43.42
N ALA A 17 -25.17 -1.85 -43.05
CA ALA A 17 -25.17 -2.26 -41.65
C ALA A 17 -23.82 -1.88 -41.01
N THR A 18 -23.81 -0.81 -40.21
CA THR A 18 -22.70 -0.45 -39.34
C THR A 18 -22.65 -1.41 -38.16
N GLY A 19 -21.82 -2.45 -38.26
CA GLY A 19 -21.44 -3.25 -37.12
C GLY A 19 -20.63 -2.40 -36.14
N LEU A 20 -21.12 -2.26 -34.90
CA LEU A 20 -20.34 -1.72 -33.80
C LEU A 20 -19.20 -2.70 -33.49
N LEU A 21 -17.99 -2.36 -33.93
CA LEU A 21 -16.77 -3.02 -33.49
C LEU A 21 -16.53 -2.64 -32.03
N THR A 22 -16.92 -3.51 -31.10
CA THR A 22 -16.41 -3.45 -29.72
C THR A 22 -14.96 -3.89 -29.77
N ALA A 23 -14.01 -2.96 -29.71
CA ALA A 23 -12.61 -3.29 -29.53
C ALA A 23 -12.48 -4.08 -28.21
N PRO A 24 -11.77 -5.23 -28.18
CA PRO A 24 -11.48 -5.90 -26.91
C PRO A 24 -10.73 -4.92 -26.01
N ALA A 25 -11.08 -4.89 -24.73
CA ALA A 25 -10.39 -4.04 -23.77
C ALA A 25 -8.91 -4.42 -23.74
N ALA A 26 -8.02 -3.45 -23.89
CA ALA A 26 -6.59 -3.62 -23.70
C ALA A 26 -6.29 -4.11 -22.26
N HIS A 27 -5.66 -5.27 -22.14
CA HIS A 27 -5.30 -5.88 -20.84
C HIS A 27 -3.87 -5.51 -20.44
N ALA A 28 -3.66 -4.94 -19.24
CA ALA A 28 -2.31 -4.84 -18.65
C ALA A 28 -1.65 -6.23 -18.66
N LEU A 29 -0.32 -6.33 -18.79
CA LEU A 29 0.32 -7.56 -19.27
C LEU A 29 -0.25 -8.00 -20.63
N THR A 30 0.56 -7.98 -21.69
CA THR A 30 0.12 -8.52 -22.99
C THR A 30 -0.37 -9.97 -22.81
N GLY A 31 -1.55 -10.30 -23.35
CA GLY A 31 -2.15 -11.63 -23.24
C GLY A 31 -2.76 -11.97 -21.86
N GLY A 32 -2.73 -11.02 -20.90
CA GLY A 32 -3.38 -11.16 -19.61
C GLY A 32 -4.89 -11.01 -19.67
N SER A 33 -5.55 -11.31 -18.56
CA SER A 33 -6.99 -11.12 -18.34
C SER A 33 -7.22 -10.01 -17.32
N PRO A 34 -8.23 -9.14 -17.51
CA PRO A 34 -8.51 -8.03 -16.62
C PRO A 34 -9.03 -8.56 -15.29
N VAL A 35 -8.58 -7.96 -14.20
CA VAL A 35 -8.97 -8.36 -12.84
C VAL A 35 -10.30 -7.70 -12.48
N ALA A 36 -11.18 -8.45 -11.81
CA ALA A 36 -12.43 -7.94 -11.27
C ALA A 36 -12.18 -7.04 -10.04
N ASP A 37 -13.03 -6.05 -9.83
CA ASP A 37 -12.89 -5.13 -8.70
C ASP A 37 -12.88 -5.90 -7.36
N GLY A 38 -12.06 -5.42 -6.41
CA GLY A 38 -11.87 -6.07 -5.11
C GLY A 38 -10.97 -7.31 -5.12
N THR A 39 -10.58 -7.85 -6.28
CA THR A 39 -9.66 -8.99 -6.37
C THR A 39 -8.21 -8.52 -6.38
N TYR A 40 -7.32 -9.22 -5.65
CA TYR A 40 -5.91 -8.85 -5.48
C TYR A 40 -5.70 -7.39 -5.02
N ALA A 41 -6.56 -6.91 -4.11
CA ALA A 41 -6.60 -5.53 -3.64
C ALA A 41 -5.26 -5.02 -3.05
N PHE A 42 -4.39 -5.93 -2.58
CA PHE A 42 -3.03 -5.60 -2.15
C PHE A 42 -2.10 -5.13 -3.29
N THR A 43 -2.47 -5.32 -4.57
CA THR A 43 -1.63 -4.92 -5.70
C THR A 43 -1.61 -3.40 -5.83
N ALA A 44 -0.42 -2.83 -5.74
CA ALA A 44 -0.18 -1.40 -5.81
C ALA A 44 0.17 -0.97 -7.23
N GLN A 45 -0.44 0.11 -7.72
CA GLN A 45 0.11 0.90 -8.82
C GLN A 45 1.07 1.93 -8.22
N ILE A 46 2.30 1.99 -8.71
CA ILE A 46 3.30 2.97 -8.27
C ILE A 46 3.47 4.01 -9.36
N SER A 47 3.22 5.27 -9.00
CA SER A 47 3.31 6.42 -9.90
C SER A 47 4.45 7.35 -9.49
N GLY A 48 5.25 7.78 -10.45
CA GLY A 48 6.36 8.72 -10.27
C GLY A 48 7.05 9.03 -11.60
N ALA A 49 8.38 8.96 -11.66
CA ALA A 49 9.12 9.22 -12.91
C ALA A 49 8.76 8.24 -14.04
N HIS A 50 8.37 7.02 -13.68
CA HIS A 50 7.74 6.04 -14.54
C HIS A 50 6.73 5.22 -13.72
N GLY A 51 5.82 4.52 -14.41
CA GLY A 51 4.88 3.62 -13.77
C GLY A 51 5.57 2.31 -13.36
N CYS A 52 5.19 1.77 -12.21
CA CYS A 52 5.55 0.45 -11.73
C CYS A 52 4.35 -0.20 -11.03
N THR A 53 4.52 -1.46 -10.64
CA THR A 53 3.57 -2.22 -9.81
C THR A 53 4.26 -2.64 -8.50
N GLY A 54 3.50 -2.91 -7.45
CA GLY A 54 3.99 -3.47 -6.19
C GLY A 54 2.92 -4.32 -5.49
N ALA A 55 3.24 -4.80 -4.29
CA ALA A 55 2.28 -5.47 -3.42
C ALA A 55 2.37 -4.96 -1.97
N LEU A 56 1.24 -4.64 -1.35
CA LEU A 56 1.13 -4.33 0.07
C LEU A 56 1.46 -5.59 0.88
N VAL A 57 2.53 -5.54 1.68
CA VAL A 57 3.02 -6.68 2.49
C VAL A 57 2.93 -6.43 4.00
N ALA A 58 2.72 -5.18 4.41
CA ALA A 58 2.32 -4.78 5.76
C ALA A 58 1.51 -3.46 5.67
N PRO A 59 0.77 -3.03 6.71
CA PRO A 59 -0.14 -1.88 6.62
C PRO A 59 0.48 -0.61 6.02
N GLN A 60 1.77 -0.36 6.26
CA GLN A 60 2.46 0.84 5.78
C GLN A 60 3.57 0.53 4.77
N TRP A 61 3.60 -0.67 4.17
CA TRP A 61 4.74 -1.12 3.37
C TRP A 61 4.33 -1.87 2.10
N VAL A 62 4.82 -1.36 0.97
CA VAL A 62 4.72 -2.01 -0.33
C VAL A 62 6.07 -2.61 -0.70
N LEU A 63 6.09 -3.89 -1.08
CA LEU A 63 7.24 -4.54 -1.70
C LEU A 63 7.16 -4.37 -3.23
N THR A 64 8.26 -3.96 -3.86
CA THR A 64 8.36 -3.74 -5.31
C THR A 64 9.83 -3.87 -5.76
N ALA A 65 10.11 -3.67 -7.05
CA ALA A 65 11.46 -3.71 -7.60
C ALA A 65 12.22 -2.41 -7.26
N ALA A 66 13.50 -2.53 -6.89
CA ALA A 66 14.34 -1.36 -6.58
C ALA A 66 14.57 -0.49 -7.83
N ALA A 67 14.63 -1.12 -9.00
CA ALA A 67 14.75 -0.44 -10.29
C ALA A 67 13.63 0.59 -10.57
N CYS A 68 12.47 0.48 -9.90
CA CYS A 68 11.37 1.44 -10.03
C CYS A 68 11.71 2.86 -9.52
N PHE A 69 12.72 2.98 -8.67
CA PHE A 69 13.09 4.26 -8.05
C PHE A 69 14.40 4.84 -8.57
N GLY A 70 15.10 4.13 -9.47
CA GLY A 70 16.34 4.59 -10.07
C GLY A 70 17.36 3.47 -10.32
N PRO A 71 18.57 3.85 -10.79
CA PRO A 71 19.64 2.89 -11.04
C PRO A 71 20.20 2.30 -9.74
N ALA A 72 20.80 1.10 -9.85
CA ALA A 72 21.50 0.46 -8.75
C ALA A 72 22.91 1.07 -8.54
N PRO A 73 23.40 1.17 -7.29
CA PRO A 73 22.70 0.86 -6.05
C PRO A 73 21.66 1.94 -5.69
N LEU A 74 20.46 1.51 -5.29
CA LEU A 74 19.44 2.42 -4.78
C LEU A 74 19.82 2.81 -3.34
N PRO A 75 19.92 4.09 -2.98
CA PRO A 75 20.16 4.50 -1.60
C PRO A 75 18.91 4.29 -0.73
N ALA A 76 19.10 3.91 0.53
CA ALA A 76 18.04 3.93 1.53
C ALA A 76 17.69 5.38 1.93
N GLY A 77 16.43 5.63 2.26
CA GLY A 77 15.92 6.96 2.62
C GLY A 77 14.81 7.44 1.68
N PRO A 78 14.50 8.74 1.63
CA PRO A 78 13.43 9.25 0.79
C PRO A 78 13.72 9.04 -0.71
N PRO A 79 12.69 8.77 -1.53
CA PRO A 79 12.84 8.74 -2.98
C PRO A 79 13.42 10.08 -3.53
N ALA A 80 14.26 10.00 -4.56
CA ALA A 80 14.89 11.20 -5.17
C ALA A 80 13.87 12.14 -5.85
N THR A 81 12.75 11.61 -6.31
CA THR A 81 11.59 12.35 -6.82
C THR A 81 10.33 11.86 -6.12
N PRO A 82 9.23 12.64 -6.07
CA PRO A 82 7.99 12.18 -5.46
C PRO A 82 7.42 10.92 -6.13
N TYR A 83 6.96 9.96 -5.32
CA TYR A 83 6.19 8.79 -5.74
C TYR A 83 4.93 8.62 -4.90
N THR A 84 3.91 8.03 -5.50
CA THR A 84 2.69 7.57 -4.81
C THR A 84 2.42 6.11 -5.11
N ALA A 85 1.81 5.40 -4.17
CA ALA A 85 1.24 4.08 -4.35
C ALA A 85 -0.30 4.16 -4.29
N THR A 86 -0.99 3.64 -5.30
CA THR A 86 -2.43 3.43 -5.30
C THR A 86 -2.72 1.95 -5.04
N VAL A 87 -3.39 1.63 -3.93
CA VAL A 87 -3.65 0.26 -3.46
C VAL A 87 -5.16 0.08 -3.29
N GLY A 88 -5.69 -1.12 -3.55
CA GLY A 88 -7.13 -1.42 -3.41
C GLY A 88 -7.96 -1.11 -4.64
N ARG A 89 -7.32 -0.94 -5.80
CA ARG A 89 -7.95 -0.41 -6.99
C ARG A 89 -7.58 -1.20 -8.25
N ALA A 90 -8.45 -2.13 -8.66
CA ALA A 90 -8.27 -2.83 -9.93
C ALA A 90 -8.46 -1.90 -11.14
N ASP A 91 -9.46 -1.01 -11.10
CA ASP A 91 -9.71 0.01 -12.14
C ASP A 91 -9.25 1.38 -11.66
N LEU A 92 -8.16 1.88 -12.23
CA LEU A 92 -7.49 3.14 -11.90
C LEU A 92 -8.38 4.37 -12.15
N THR A 93 -9.43 4.25 -12.98
CA THR A 93 -10.41 5.33 -13.20
C THR A 93 -11.41 5.46 -12.05
N GLY A 94 -11.54 4.42 -11.21
CA GLY A 94 -12.41 4.40 -10.04
C GLY A 94 -11.83 5.14 -8.84
N THR A 95 -12.60 5.16 -7.75
CA THR A 95 -12.24 5.82 -6.48
C THR A 95 -11.95 4.85 -5.34
N ALA A 96 -12.01 3.54 -5.59
CA ALA A 96 -11.73 2.52 -4.58
C ALA A 96 -10.27 2.60 -4.08
N GLY A 97 -10.07 2.13 -2.85
CA GLY A 97 -8.76 2.08 -2.21
C GLY A 97 -8.15 3.45 -1.97
N HIS A 98 -6.84 3.50 -1.85
CA HIS A 98 -6.12 4.68 -1.36
C HIS A 98 -4.91 5.00 -2.22
N THR A 99 -4.68 6.30 -2.44
CA THR A 99 -3.44 6.80 -3.05
C THR A 99 -2.61 7.49 -1.98
N VAL A 100 -1.45 6.92 -1.66
CA VAL A 100 -0.60 7.35 -0.54
C VAL A 100 0.80 7.66 -1.03
N LYS A 101 1.43 8.73 -0.51
CA LYS A 101 2.82 9.06 -0.84
C LYS A 101 3.79 7.99 -0.32
N ILE A 102 4.85 7.73 -1.07
CA ILE A 102 5.99 6.92 -0.60
C ILE A 102 7.02 7.85 0.01
N THR A 103 7.41 7.61 1.27
CA THR A 103 8.26 8.52 2.05
C THR A 103 9.65 7.96 2.31
N THR A 104 9.82 6.64 2.28
CA THR A 104 11.11 5.99 2.57
C THR A 104 11.25 4.71 1.77
N LEU A 105 12.44 4.49 1.25
CA LEU A 105 12.87 3.30 0.54
C LEU A 105 13.89 2.56 1.40
N VAL A 106 13.69 1.26 1.54
CA VAL A 106 14.63 0.35 2.18
C VAL A 106 14.94 -0.76 1.18
N PRO A 107 16.02 -0.65 0.41
CA PRO A 107 16.39 -1.64 -0.60
C PRO A 107 16.93 -2.92 0.04
N ALA A 108 16.61 -4.06 -0.55
CA ALA A 108 17.30 -5.30 -0.27
C ALA A 108 18.76 -5.19 -0.77
N THR A 109 19.68 -5.84 -0.08
CA THR A 109 21.11 -5.72 -0.37
C THR A 109 21.61 -6.74 -1.40
N ASP A 110 20.84 -7.80 -1.65
CA ASP A 110 21.27 -8.97 -2.41
C ASP A 110 20.47 -9.20 -3.71
N ARG A 111 19.40 -8.45 -3.95
CA ARG A 111 18.52 -8.60 -5.13
C ARG A 111 17.74 -7.33 -5.45
N ASP A 112 17.11 -7.30 -6.63
CA ASP A 112 16.26 -6.20 -7.09
C ASP A 112 14.90 -6.21 -6.38
N ALA A 113 14.90 -5.75 -5.12
CA ALA A 113 13.72 -5.61 -4.28
C ALA A 113 13.88 -4.40 -3.33
N VAL A 114 12.77 -3.73 -3.02
CA VAL A 114 12.74 -2.61 -2.08
C VAL A 114 11.42 -2.60 -1.33
N LEU A 115 11.49 -2.32 -0.03
CA LEU A 115 10.32 -1.95 0.77
C LEU A 115 10.14 -0.43 0.72
N ALA A 116 8.98 0.00 0.23
CA ALA A 116 8.57 1.38 0.15
C ALA A 116 7.57 1.69 1.29
N LYS A 117 7.97 2.55 2.23
CA LYS A 117 7.13 3.03 3.33
C LYS A 117 6.10 4.03 2.80
N LEU A 118 4.84 3.81 3.13
CA LEU A 118 3.73 4.72 2.84
C LEU A 118 3.66 5.83 3.90
N ALA A 119 3.23 7.03 3.52
CA ALA A 119 3.05 8.15 4.45
C ALA A 119 1.99 7.87 5.53
N LEU A 120 1.00 7.05 5.21
CA LEU A 120 -0.04 6.59 6.12
C LEU A 120 -0.23 5.07 5.96
N PRO A 121 -0.58 4.36 7.05
CA PRO A 121 -0.95 2.96 6.94
C PRO A 121 -2.28 2.81 6.20
N ILE A 122 -2.40 1.68 5.49
CA ILE A 122 -3.62 1.18 4.87
C ILE A 122 -4.14 0.05 5.77
N VAL A 123 -5.31 0.27 6.36
CA VAL A 123 -5.87 -0.58 7.41
C VAL A 123 -7.12 -1.35 6.99
N ASP A 124 -7.65 -1.08 5.80
CA ASP A 124 -8.87 -1.67 5.24
C ASP A 124 -8.59 -2.65 4.08
N ILE A 125 -7.32 -2.89 3.75
CA ILE A 125 -6.88 -3.82 2.71
C ILE A 125 -5.90 -4.84 3.33
N ASP A 126 -6.17 -6.13 3.14
CA ASP A 126 -5.30 -7.23 3.57
C ASP A 126 -3.96 -7.17 2.84
N PRO A 127 -2.82 -7.08 3.56
CA PRO A 127 -1.53 -7.30 2.93
C PRO A 127 -1.39 -8.77 2.47
N VAL A 128 -0.69 -9.00 1.36
CA VAL A 128 -0.39 -10.36 0.90
C VAL A 128 0.74 -10.95 1.75
N PRO A 129 0.59 -12.18 2.29
CA PRO A 129 1.69 -12.84 2.99
C PRO A 129 2.79 -13.24 2.01
N LEU A 130 4.04 -13.13 2.44
CA LEU A 130 5.16 -13.70 1.68
C LEU A 130 5.08 -15.22 1.71
N ALA A 131 5.35 -15.86 0.57
CA ALA A 131 5.56 -17.29 0.53
C ALA A 131 6.73 -17.67 1.42
N THR A 132 6.67 -18.84 2.07
CA THR A 132 7.82 -19.40 2.82
C THR A 132 8.46 -20.56 2.06
N ARG A 133 7.78 -21.08 1.05
CA ARG A 133 8.27 -22.14 0.17
C ARG A 133 8.88 -21.53 -1.09
N ALA A 134 10.17 -21.80 -1.28
CA ALA A 134 10.92 -21.59 -2.52
C ALA A 134 10.12 -21.99 -3.78
N PRO A 135 9.99 -21.11 -4.78
CA PRO A 135 9.51 -21.49 -6.10
C PRO A 135 10.43 -22.51 -6.76
N ALA A 136 9.84 -23.52 -7.42
CA ALA A 136 10.55 -24.58 -8.12
C ALA A 136 10.15 -24.61 -9.60
N THR A 137 11.02 -25.15 -10.47
CA THR A 137 10.68 -25.37 -11.88
C THR A 137 9.39 -26.17 -12.01
N GLY A 138 8.47 -25.70 -12.85
CA GLY A 138 7.14 -26.26 -13.04
C GLY A 138 6.06 -25.68 -12.12
N ASP A 139 6.42 -24.91 -11.09
CA ASP A 139 5.42 -24.13 -10.33
C ASP A 139 4.72 -23.16 -11.29
N VAL A 140 3.40 -23.05 -11.17
CA VAL A 140 2.60 -22.04 -11.88
C VAL A 140 2.31 -20.88 -10.94
N LEU A 141 2.64 -19.68 -11.37
CA LEU A 141 2.43 -18.43 -10.65
C LEU A 141 1.49 -17.53 -11.44
N ARG A 142 0.60 -16.82 -10.75
CA ARG A 142 -0.21 -15.75 -11.34
C ARG A 142 0.52 -14.43 -11.19
N VAL A 143 0.98 -13.88 -12.30
CA VAL A 143 1.63 -12.56 -12.33
C VAL A 143 0.60 -11.49 -12.61
N GLY A 144 0.62 -10.40 -11.84
CA GLY A 144 -0.28 -9.26 -12.00
C GLY A 144 0.46 -7.93 -12.14
N GLY A 145 -0.13 -6.99 -12.90
CA GLY A 145 0.43 -5.65 -13.04
C GLY A 145 -0.42 -4.64 -13.80
N TYR A 146 0.02 -3.38 -13.75
CA TYR A 146 -0.56 -2.23 -14.45
C TYR A 146 0.30 -1.76 -15.63
N GLY A 147 1.25 -2.57 -16.06
CA GLY A 147 2.12 -2.27 -17.19
C GLY A 147 1.40 -2.31 -18.51
N ARG A 148 2.02 -1.69 -19.51
CA ARG A 148 1.48 -1.56 -20.87
C ARG A 148 1.07 -2.90 -21.48
N THR A 149 0.14 -2.83 -22.41
CA THR A 149 -0.45 -3.98 -23.10
C THR A 149 0.17 -4.14 -24.50
N ALA A 150 -0.37 -5.01 -25.35
CA ALA A 150 0.00 -5.07 -26.76
C ALA A 150 -0.41 -3.81 -27.56
N ASP A 151 -1.48 -3.15 -27.14
CA ASP A 151 -2.22 -2.13 -27.89
C ASP A 151 -2.39 -0.79 -27.13
N LYS A 152 -2.02 -0.72 -25.85
CA LYS A 152 -2.22 0.44 -24.98
C LYS A 152 -0.99 0.74 -24.11
N TRP A 153 -0.55 2.00 -24.15
CA TRP A 153 0.64 2.48 -23.43
C TRP A 153 0.45 2.60 -21.91
N VAL A 154 -0.70 3.09 -21.44
CA VAL A 154 -1.06 3.14 -20.01
C VAL A 154 -2.44 2.52 -19.83
N PRO A 155 -2.57 1.23 -19.48
CA PRO A 155 -3.85 0.63 -19.18
C PRO A 155 -4.39 1.12 -17.84
N ASP A 156 -5.71 1.25 -17.75
CA ASP A 156 -6.39 1.71 -16.54
C ASP A 156 -6.78 0.55 -15.63
N ARG A 157 -6.52 -0.71 -16.02
CA ARG A 157 -7.04 -1.87 -15.29
C ARG A 157 -5.95 -2.90 -15.01
N LEU A 158 -5.84 -3.29 -13.74
CA LEU A 158 -5.04 -4.43 -13.30
C LEU A 158 -5.43 -5.65 -14.11
N SER A 159 -4.44 -6.40 -14.54
CA SER A 159 -4.63 -7.64 -15.27
C SER A 159 -3.66 -8.69 -14.76
N THR A 160 -3.95 -9.95 -15.05
CA THR A 160 -3.09 -11.08 -14.64
C THR A 160 -2.93 -12.10 -15.75
N ALA A 161 -1.82 -12.83 -15.73
CA ALA A 161 -1.60 -14.01 -16.54
C ALA A 161 -0.91 -15.12 -15.73
N LEU A 162 -1.04 -16.36 -16.20
CA LEU A 162 -0.35 -17.50 -15.59
C LEU A 162 1.00 -17.73 -16.27
N PHE A 163 2.03 -17.87 -15.44
CA PHE A 163 3.39 -18.18 -15.88
C PHE A 163 3.90 -19.43 -15.17
N SER A 164 4.60 -20.29 -15.90
CA SER A 164 5.31 -21.44 -15.35
C SER A 164 6.77 -21.06 -15.09
N VAL A 165 7.29 -21.45 -13.92
CA VAL A 165 8.71 -21.30 -13.59
C VAL A 165 9.51 -22.26 -14.47
N SER A 166 10.27 -21.71 -15.41
CA SER A 166 11.13 -22.48 -16.32
C SER A 166 12.53 -22.70 -15.76
N GLY A 167 12.98 -21.88 -14.80
CA GLY A 167 14.28 -22.03 -14.17
C GLY A 167 14.43 -21.19 -12.90
N VAL A 168 15.31 -21.65 -12.01
CA VAL A 168 15.64 -20.97 -10.75
C VAL A 168 17.14 -20.73 -10.73
N ASN A 169 17.56 -19.48 -10.53
CA ASN A 169 18.96 -19.09 -10.45
C ASN A 169 19.18 -18.11 -9.29
N GLY A 170 19.56 -18.63 -8.13
CA GLY A 170 19.71 -17.84 -6.90
C GLY A 170 18.40 -17.16 -6.52
N ALA A 171 18.42 -15.83 -6.48
CA ALA A 171 17.26 -14.97 -6.19
C ALA A 171 16.33 -14.72 -7.39
N ALA A 172 16.71 -15.15 -8.60
CA ALA A 172 15.95 -14.93 -9.81
C ALA A 172 15.20 -16.18 -10.28
N LEU A 173 14.01 -16.00 -10.82
CA LEU A 173 13.25 -17.01 -11.55
C LEU A 173 13.17 -16.62 -13.01
N ALA A 174 13.34 -17.60 -13.91
CA ALA A 174 12.90 -17.45 -15.30
C ALA A 174 11.48 -18.01 -15.40
N VAL A 175 10.58 -17.26 -16.03
CA VAL A 175 9.19 -17.67 -16.21
C VAL A 175 8.73 -17.51 -17.65
N THR A 176 7.82 -18.39 -18.07
CA THR A 176 7.22 -18.41 -19.42
C THR A 176 5.71 -18.51 -19.30
N ALA A 177 4.98 -17.85 -20.19
CA ALA A 177 3.52 -17.93 -20.21
C ALA A 177 3.03 -19.39 -20.27
N VAL A 178 2.00 -19.71 -19.48
CA VAL A 178 1.32 -21.01 -19.56
C VAL A 178 0.44 -21.09 -20.81
N THR A 179 -0.18 -19.97 -21.18
CA THR A 179 -1.08 -19.88 -22.34
C THR A 179 -0.74 -18.66 -23.18
N GLY A 180 -0.67 -18.85 -24.50
CA GLY A 180 -0.38 -17.78 -25.45
C GLY A 180 0.99 -17.15 -25.26
N ASP A 181 1.13 -15.90 -25.70
CA ASP A 181 2.39 -15.14 -25.64
C ASP A 181 2.35 -14.12 -24.50
N ALA A 182 1.81 -14.50 -23.34
CA ALA A 182 1.68 -13.57 -22.23
C ALA A 182 3.05 -13.06 -21.77
N THR A 183 3.16 -11.75 -21.50
CA THR A 183 4.42 -11.14 -21.11
C THR A 183 4.22 -10.00 -20.13
N THR A 184 5.22 -9.76 -19.27
CA THR A 184 5.30 -8.52 -18.52
C THR A 184 5.90 -7.42 -19.39
N CYS A 185 5.44 -6.20 -19.20
CA CYS A 185 5.83 -5.03 -19.96
C CYS A 185 6.29 -3.89 -19.03
N MET A 186 6.77 -2.78 -19.61
CA MET A 186 7.05 -1.56 -18.83
C MET A 186 5.80 -1.16 -18.02
N GLY A 187 6.01 -0.95 -16.71
CA GLY A 187 4.96 -0.72 -15.72
C GLY A 187 4.58 -1.95 -14.89
N ASP A 188 4.91 -3.17 -15.33
CA ASP A 188 4.68 -4.39 -14.55
C ASP A 188 5.79 -4.69 -13.55
N ALA A 189 6.94 -4.03 -13.68
CA ALA A 189 8.07 -4.18 -12.75
C ALA A 189 7.63 -3.96 -11.29
N GLY A 190 8.06 -4.86 -10.41
CA GLY A 190 7.67 -4.97 -9.01
C GLY A 190 6.31 -5.62 -8.76
N GLY A 191 5.53 -5.93 -9.80
CA GLY A 191 4.21 -6.55 -9.66
C GLY A 191 4.24 -7.95 -9.07
N PRO A 192 3.17 -8.38 -8.39
CA PRO A 192 3.17 -9.65 -7.67
C PRO A 192 3.13 -10.86 -8.61
N ALA A 193 3.99 -11.84 -8.33
CA ALA A 193 3.85 -13.21 -8.82
C ALA A 193 3.35 -14.10 -7.67
N LEU A 194 2.08 -14.49 -7.78
CA LEU A 194 1.31 -15.12 -6.70
C LEU A 194 1.29 -16.63 -6.85
N ARG A 195 1.46 -17.35 -5.74
CA ARG A 195 1.08 -18.75 -5.65
C ARG A 195 -0.33 -18.84 -5.07
N GLU A 196 -1.20 -19.53 -5.79
CA GLU A 196 -2.60 -19.74 -5.40
C GLU A 196 -2.82 -21.21 -5.04
N ASN A 197 -3.45 -21.46 -3.88
CA ASN A 197 -3.90 -22.79 -3.47
C ASN A 197 -5.34 -22.69 -2.93
N GLY A 198 -6.31 -22.89 -3.82
CA GLY A 198 -7.71 -22.62 -3.49
C GLY A 198 -7.93 -21.14 -3.18
N THR A 199 -8.33 -20.82 -1.96
CA THR A 199 -8.54 -19.43 -1.49
C THR A 199 -7.28 -18.81 -0.89
N GLN A 200 -6.21 -19.58 -0.67
CA GLN A 200 -4.96 -19.05 -0.13
C GLN A 200 -4.12 -18.45 -1.25
N VAL A 201 -3.61 -17.25 -1.00
CA VAL A 201 -2.75 -16.51 -1.91
C VAL A 201 -1.52 -16.07 -1.13
N GLU A 202 -0.33 -16.34 -1.66
CA GLU A 202 0.95 -15.88 -1.12
C GLU A 202 1.81 -15.26 -2.23
N LEU A 203 2.61 -14.26 -1.87
CA LEU A 203 3.55 -13.61 -2.76
C LEU A 203 4.81 -14.49 -2.90
N ALA A 204 5.00 -15.10 -4.06
CA ALA A 204 6.12 -16.01 -4.31
C ALA A 204 7.32 -15.27 -4.93
N ALA A 205 7.06 -14.25 -5.75
CA ALA A 205 8.06 -13.41 -6.36
C ALA A 205 7.49 -12.03 -6.77
N ILE A 206 8.34 -11.14 -7.24
CA ILE A 206 7.95 -9.86 -7.88
C ILE A 206 8.57 -9.72 -9.27
N SER A 207 7.84 -9.14 -10.21
CA SER A 207 8.29 -8.92 -11.59
C SER A 207 9.57 -8.10 -11.62
N ALA A 208 10.61 -8.56 -12.32
CA ALA A 208 11.87 -7.82 -12.43
C ALA A 208 12.06 -7.29 -13.85
N ARG A 209 12.41 -8.16 -14.80
CA ARG A 209 12.80 -7.78 -16.16
C ARG A 209 12.01 -8.60 -17.17
N SER A 210 11.82 -8.03 -18.35
CA SER A 210 11.23 -8.73 -19.49
C SER A 210 11.83 -8.22 -20.78
N TRP A 211 11.91 -9.11 -21.77
CA TRP A 211 12.30 -8.77 -23.13
C TRP A 211 11.28 -7.89 -23.85
N GLN A 212 10.09 -7.67 -23.29
CA GLN A 212 9.04 -6.82 -23.86
C GLN A 212 8.45 -7.32 -25.19
N HIS A 213 8.57 -8.62 -25.48
CA HIS A 213 7.98 -9.21 -26.68
C HIS A 213 6.46 -9.04 -26.69
N GLY A 214 5.90 -8.47 -27.77
CA GLY A 214 4.46 -8.26 -27.87
C GLY A 214 3.92 -7.10 -27.01
N CYS A 215 4.79 -6.33 -26.33
CA CYS A 215 4.39 -5.08 -25.68
C CYS A 215 4.25 -3.96 -26.71
N PHE A 216 3.33 -3.02 -26.47
CA PHE A 216 3.11 -1.88 -27.33
C PHE A 216 4.40 -1.10 -27.61
N GLY A 217 4.68 -0.85 -28.89
CA GLY A 217 5.85 -0.12 -29.34
C GLY A 217 7.18 -0.90 -29.24
N SER A 218 7.14 -2.20 -28.97
CA SER A 218 8.31 -3.08 -28.98
C SER A 218 8.38 -3.90 -30.27
N THR A 219 9.57 -4.05 -30.84
CA THR A 219 9.85 -4.96 -31.97
C THR A 219 10.65 -6.19 -31.54
N GLU A 220 10.85 -6.40 -30.24
CA GLU A 220 11.60 -7.54 -29.72
C GLU A 220 10.86 -8.85 -29.97
N THR A 221 11.61 -9.88 -30.39
CA THR A 221 11.07 -11.20 -30.72
C THR A 221 11.40 -12.24 -29.66
N ARG A 222 12.43 -12.01 -28.83
CA ARG A 222 12.78 -12.88 -27.70
C ARG A 222 11.71 -12.80 -26.63
N GLN A 223 11.19 -13.95 -26.23
CA GLN A 223 10.28 -14.07 -25.10
C GLN A 223 11.04 -14.28 -23.80
N GLY A 224 10.34 -14.10 -22.68
CA GLY A 224 10.83 -14.42 -21.35
C GLY A 224 10.72 -13.24 -20.39
N THR A 225 10.26 -13.58 -19.18
CA THR A 225 10.22 -12.68 -18.02
C THR A 225 11.09 -13.27 -16.92
N THR A 226 11.73 -12.40 -16.14
CA THR A 226 12.43 -12.78 -14.92
C THR A 226 11.74 -12.18 -13.71
N GLU A 227 11.60 -12.98 -12.66
CA GLU A 227 11.03 -12.59 -11.37
C GLU A 227 12.11 -12.58 -10.28
N THR A 228 11.96 -11.77 -9.25
CA THR A 228 12.77 -11.80 -8.01
C THR A 228 12.00 -12.55 -6.93
N ARG A 229 12.51 -13.70 -6.46
CA ARG A 229 11.86 -14.49 -5.40
C ARG A 229 11.89 -13.76 -4.06
N VAL A 230 10.86 -13.98 -3.24
CA VAL A 230 10.70 -13.30 -1.94
C VAL A 230 10.66 -14.24 -0.74
N ASP A 231 10.77 -15.55 -0.95
CA ASP A 231 10.49 -16.52 0.11
C ASP A 231 11.51 -16.54 1.25
N ASP A 232 12.72 -16.06 1.00
CA ASP A 232 13.79 -15.88 1.97
C ASP A 232 13.87 -14.45 2.53
N LEU A 233 12.96 -13.55 2.11
CA LEU A 233 12.93 -12.16 2.58
C LEU A 233 12.15 -11.97 3.89
N GLY A 234 11.49 -13.00 4.43
CA GLY A 234 10.60 -12.88 5.58
C GLY A 234 11.24 -12.23 6.82
N ALA A 235 12.48 -12.57 7.15
CA ALA A 235 13.20 -11.97 8.27
C ALA A 235 13.53 -10.49 8.03
N TRP A 236 13.99 -10.15 6.83
CA TRP A 236 14.27 -8.77 6.43
C TRP A 236 13.01 -7.91 6.40
N VAL A 237 11.92 -8.42 5.82
CA VAL A 237 10.62 -7.73 5.82
C VAL A 237 10.17 -7.49 7.25
N SER A 238 10.17 -8.52 8.10
CA SER A 238 9.76 -8.39 9.50
C SER A 238 10.59 -7.36 10.27
N GLN A 239 11.90 -7.31 10.03
CA GLN A 239 12.81 -6.34 10.64
C GLN A 239 12.51 -4.91 10.18
N VAL A 240 12.33 -4.70 8.87
CA VAL A 240 12.10 -3.36 8.29
C VAL A 240 10.71 -2.83 8.62
N THR A 241 9.70 -3.71 8.63
CA THR A 241 8.31 -3.32 8.92
C THR A 241 8.01 -3.24 10.41
N ALA A 242 8.98 -3.58 11.27
CA ALA A 242 8.83 -3.42 12.71
C ALA A 242 8.54 -1.96 13.06
N PRO A 243 7.55 -1.68 13.92
CA PRO A 243 7.28 -0.34 14.40
C PRO A 243 8.52 0.29 15.04
N VAL A 244 8.84 1.52 14.65
CA VAL A 244 9.90 2.32 15.25
C VAL A 244 9.29 3.39 16.13
N ALA A 245 10.03 3.76 17.17
CA ALA A 245 9.60 4.83 18.06
C ALA A 245 9.78 6.19 17.40
N ALA A 246 8.72 6.99 17.37
CA ALA A 246 8.74 8.33 16.81
C ALA A 246 7.81 9.26 17.61
N ALA A 247 7.93 10.56 17.35
CA ALA A 247 7.01 11.52 17.93
C ALA A 247 5.62 11.40 17.29
N ILE A 248 4.57 11.45 18.12
CA ILE A 248 3.19 11.57 17.67
C ILE A 248 2.77 13.02 17.87
N ALA A 249 2.56 13.75 16.78
CA ALA A 249 2.28 15.17 16.82
C ALA A 249 0.80 15.47 16.53
N GLY A 250 0.19 16.39 17.28
CA GLY A 250 -1.15 16.90 17.03
C GLY A 250 -1.16 17.81 15.80
N LYS A 251 -2.11 17.60 14.88
CA LYS A 251 -2.23 18.37 13.64
C LYS A 251 -2.49 19.85 13.91
N ALA A 252 -3.35 20.17 14.88
CA ALA A 252 -3.77 21.54 15.17
C ALA A 252 -2.68 22.37 15.86
N SER A 253 -1.99 21.79 16.84
CA SER A 253 -1.02 22.49 17.69
C SER A 253 0.42 22.35 17.18
N GLY A 254 0.72 21.28 16.44
CA GLY A 254 2.10 20.86 16.16
C GLY A 254 2.85 20.34 17.38
N GLN A 255 2.18 20.17 18.52
CA GLN A 255 2.76 19.66 19.76
C GLN A 255 2.78 18.14 19.78
N CYS A 256 3.74 17.55 20.49
CA CYS A 256 3.95 16.13 20.59
C CYS A 256 3.31 15.56 21.86
N LEU A 257 2.84 14.32 21.79
CA LEU A 257 2.52 13.53 22.97
C LEU A 257 3.79 13.38 23.82
N ASP A 258 3.71 13.82 25.07
CA ASP A 258 4.81 13.89 26.02
C ASP A 258 4.35 13.22 27.31
N GLN A 259 5.02 12.11 27.68
CA GLN A 259 4.87 11.61 29.05
C GLN A 259 5.68 12.52 29.97
N ASP A 260 5.01 13.10 30.96
CA ASP A 260 5.60 14.04 31.88
C ASP A 260 6.78 13.40 32.65
N TRP A 261 7.92 14.09 32.58
CA TRP A 261 9.18 13.71 33.23
C TRP A 261 9.82 14.88 34.00
N THR A 262 8.98 15.70 34.63
CA THR A 262 9.42 16.86 35.42
C THR A 262 10.33 16.44 36.58
N ASP A 263 11.36 17.26 36.87
CA ASP A 263 12.36 17.03 37.92
C ASP A 263 13.09 15.68 37.86
N GLY A 264 13.14 15.07 36.67
CA GLY A 264 13.78 13.77 36.46
C GLY A 264 12.98 12.59 37.00
N GLN A 265 11.70 12.80 37.35
CA GLN A 265 10.82 11.77 37.88
C GLN A 265 9.73 11.41 36.87
N GLU A 266 9.37 10.13 36.84
CA GLU A 266 8.25 9.66 36.02
C GLU A 266 6.91 10.13 36.59
N HIS A 267 6.10 10.76 35.76
CA HIS A 267 4.68 11.00 36.03
C HIS A 267 3.80 10.22 35.05
N PRO A 268 2.59 9.81 35.47
CA PRO A 268 1.67 9.08 34.58
C PRO A 268 1.01 9.99 33.53
N THR A 269 1.00 11.30 33.75
CA THR A 269 0.31 12.25 32.87
C THR A 269 0.93 12.26 31.48
N VAL A 270 0.09 12.20 30.44
CA VAL A 270 0.49 12.47 29.06
C VAL A 270 -0.09 13.81 28.63
N ASN A 271 0.77 14.71 28.17
CA ASN A 271 0.41 16.06 27.75
C ASN A 271 0.79 16.30 26.27
N ALA A 272 0.17 17.30 25.65
CA ALA A 272 0.70 17.94 24.46
C ALA A 272 1.77 18.95 24.87
N TRP A 273 3.00 18.74 24.39
CA TRP A 273 4.13 19.64 24.67
C TRP A 273 4.90 19.99 23.40
N GLN A 274 5.75 21.01 23.45
CA GLN A 274 6.60 21.33 22.31
C GLN A 274 7.43 20.11 21.90
N CYS A 275 7.48 19.81 20.60
CA CYS A 275 8.27 18.70 20.08
C CYS A 275 9.77 19.01 20.20
N TRP A 276 10.52 18.19 20.94
CA TRP A 276 11.97 18.36 21.07
C TRP A 276 12.71 17.89 19.82
N THR A 277 13.85 18.54 19.50
CA THR A 277 14.73 18.15 18.39
C THR A 277 16.19 18.11 18.88
N PRO A 278 16.85 16.93 18.90
CA PRO A 278 16.29 15.61 18.60
C PRO A 278 15.17 15.24 19.57
N THR A 279 14.23 14.39 19.14
CA THR A 279 13.09 13.96 19.98
C THR A 279 13.60 13.24 21.23
N SER A 280 13.17 13.71 22.39
CA SER A 280 13.42 13.08 23.69
C SER A 280 12.67 11.76 23.82
N ASP A 281 13.21 10.79 24.56
CA ASP A 281 12.60 9.45 24.64
C ASP A 281 11.23 9.44 25.34
N ASN A 282 10.92 10.42 26.20
CA ASN A 282 9.59 10.59 26.79
C ASN A 282 8.54 11.13 25.79
N GLN A 283 8.97 11.60 24.62
CA GLN A 283 8.11 12.00 23.49
C GLN A 283 8.14 10.99 22.34
N LYS A 284 8.89 9.89 22.47
CA LYS A 284 8.91 8.82 21.47
C LYS A 284 7.91 7.74 21.87
N TRP A 285 7.11 7.35 20.89
CA TRP A 285 6.07 6.35 21.06
C TRP A 285 6.19 5.32 19.94
N THR A 286 6.10 4.05 20.30
CA THR A 286 6.06 2.93 19.37
C THR A 286 4.61 2.48 19.22
N ALA A 287 4.05 2.55 18.02
CA ALA A 287 2.71 2.06 17.72
C ALA A 287 2.77 0.61 17.21
N THR A 288 2.57 -0.36 18.12
CA THR A 288 2.63 -1.79 17.81
C THR A 288 1.28 -2.31 17.39
N TRP A 289 1.17 -2.81 16.15
CA TRP A 289 -0.06 -3.42 15.64
C TRP A 289 -0.45 -4.67 16.44
N THR A 290 -1.65 -4.64 17.02
CA THR A 290 -2.29 -5.77 17.74
C THR A 290 -3.42 -6.39 16.92
N ALA A 291 -3.91 -5.65 15.94
CA ALA A 291 -4.75 -6.10 14.84
C ALA A 291 -4.43 -5.25 13.61
N ARG A 292 -5.12 -5.47 12.49
CA ARG A 292 -4.87 -4.74 11.23
C ARG A 292 -5.02 -3.22 11.35
N ASP A 293 -6.02 -2.80 12.10
CA ASP A 293 -6.40 -1.40 12.29
C ASP A 293 -6.10 -0.91 13.71
N THR A 294 -5.57 -1.77 14.59
CA THR A 294 -5.47 -1.48 16.02
C THR A 294 -4.02 -1.53 16.47
N VAL A 295 -3.57 -0.51 17.19
CA VAL A 295 -2.24 -0.43 17.80
C VAL A 295 -2.31 -0.35 19.32
N GLN A 296 -1.28 -0.87 19.98
CA GLN A 296 -0.89 -0.49 21.34
C GLN A 296 0.25 0.52 21.23
N ILE A 297 0.14 1.66 21.91
CA ILE A 297 1.11 2.77 21.77
C ILE A 297 1.95 2.82 23.05
N VAL A 298 3.26 2.62 22.93
CA VAL A 298 4.18 2.45 24.08
C VAL A 298 5.22 3.55 24.10
N ASN A 299 5.38 4.23 25.24
CA ASN A 299 6.40 5.25 25.44
C ASN A 299 7.80 4.62 25.50
N SER A 300 8.78 5.23 24.82
CA SER A 300 10.14 4.68 24.76
C SER A 300 10.94 4.84 26.04
N LEU A 301 10.66 5.86 26.86
CA LEU A 301 11.40 6.07 28.10
C LEU A 301 10.87 5.19 29.23
N SER A 302 9.55 5.16 29.43
CA SER A 302 8.95 4.41 30.56
C SER A 302 8.59 2.95 30.22
N GLY A 303 8.42 2.62 28.93
CA GLY A 303 7.84 1.35 28.51
C GLY A 303 6.35 1.20 28.83
N LYS A 304 5.66 2.30 29.20
CA LYS A 304 4.23 2.31 29.54
C LYS A 304 3.36 2.60 28.32
N CYS A 305 2.13 2.11 28.38
CA CYS A 305 1.15 2.20 27.32
C CYS A 305 0.30 3.47 27.45
N LEU A 306 -0.07 4.04 26.31
CA LEU A 306 -1.09 5.08 26.20
C LEU A 306 -2.45 4.48 26.60
N ASP A 307 -2.94 4.86 27.76
CA ASP A 307 -4.05 4.25 28.48
C ASP A 307 -5.13 5.29 28.73
N GLN A 308 -6.34 5.05 28.22
CA GLN A 308 -7.49 5.80 28.68
C GLN A 308 -7.92 5.27 30.05
N ASP A 309 -8.00 6.17 31.04
CA ASP A 309 -8.48 5.81 32.37
C ASP A 309 -9.88 5.16 32.29
N TYR A 310 -9.97 3.95 32.83
CA TYR A 310 -11.19 3.15 32.86
C TYR A 310 -11.54 2.69 34.28
N THR A 311 -11.10 3.44 35.29
CA THR A 311 -11.30 3.11 36.71
C THR A 311 -12.79 2.99 37.05
N GLY A 312 -13.15 1.94 37.79
CA GLY A 312 -14.57 1.66 38.12
C GLY A 312 -15.38 1.10 36.95
N GLY A 313 -14.74 0.67 35.86
CA GLY A 313 -15.40 0.05 34.71
C GLY A 313 -16.15 1.05 33.83
N GLN A 314 -15.76 2.31 33.85
CA GLN A 314 -16.32 3.38 33.04
C GLN A 314 -15.20 4.21 32.41
N PRO A 315 -15.36 4.72 31.17
CA PRO A 315 -14.37 5.58 30.55
C PRO A 315 -14.33 6.94 31.25
N HIS A 316 -13.13 7.38 31.60
CA HIS A 316 -12.85 8.74 32.04
C HIS A 316 -12.07 9.49 30.95
N PRO A 317 -12.13 10.82 30.92
CA PRO A 317 -11.42 11.61 29.92
C PRO A 317 -9.90 11.46 29.93
N PRO A 318 -9.19 11.45 31.08
CA PRO A 318 -7.73 11.46 31.07
C PRO A 318 -7.10 10.28 30.31
N VAL A 319 -6.11 10.59 29.47
CA VAL A 319 -5.24 9.59 28.85
C VAL A 319 -3.86 9.73 29.47
N ASN A 320 -3.34 8.61 29.98
CA ASN A 320 -2.11 8.54 30.77
C ASN A 320 -1.15 7.49 30.21
N ALA A 321 0.07 7.48 30.72
CA ALA A 321 1.03 6.40 30.58
C ALA A 321 0.85 5.41 31.74
N TRP A 322 0.39 4.20 31.44
CA TRP A 322 0.13 3.16 32.44
C TRP A 322 0.82 1.85 32.10
N GLN A 323 1.01 0.97 33.10
CA GLN A 323 1.63 -0.34 32.88
C GLN A 323 0.93 -1.09 31.72
N CYS A 324 1.69 -1.59 30.76
CA CYS A 324 1.12 -2.34 29.64
C CYS A 324 0.57 -3.69 30.10
N TRP A 325 -0.69 -3.97 29.77
CA TRP A 325 -1.30 -5.28 30.05
C TRP A 325 -0.93 -6.32 28.98
N THR A 326 -0.82 -7.59 29.39
CA THR A 326 -0.61 -8.73 28.48
C THR A 326 -1.64 -9.84 28.80
N PRO A 327 -2.56 -10.16 27.88
CA PRO A 327 -2.79 -9.51 26.59
C PRO A 327 -3.21 -8.03 26.74
N PRO A 328 -3.02 -7.17 25.72
CA PRO A 328 -3.40 -5.77 25.78
C PRO A 328 -4.87 -5.58 26.16
N ALA A 329 -5.15 -4.73 27.16
CA ALA A 329 -6.51 -4.35 27.51
C ALA A 329 -7.12 -3.45 26.43
N GLY A 330 -8.46 -3.43 26.33
CA GLY A 330 -9.15 -2.63 25.32
C GLY A 330 -8.93 -1.12 25.46
N ASN A 331 -8.79 -0.61 26.69
CA ASN A 331 -8.52 0.80 26.98
C ASN A 331 -7.06 1.22 26.71
N GLN A 332 -6.17 0.27 26.39
CA GLN A 332 -4.78 0.49 25.95
C GLN A 332 -4.58 0.23 24.46
N GLN A 333 -5.67 0.00 23.72
CA GLN A 333 -5.67 -0.26 22.30
C GLN A 333 -6.38 0.87 21.57
N TRP A 334 -5.78 1.30 20.47
CA TRP A 334 -6.25 2.44 19.69
C TRP A 334 -6.42 2.00 18.23
N ILE A 335 -7.65 2.09 17.73
CA ILE A 335 -7.98 1.89 16.32
C ILE A 335 -7.47 3.11 15.55
N VAL A 336 -6.60 2.88 14.58
CA VAL A 336 -6.04 3.86 13.65
C VAL A 336 -7.02 4.07 12.50
N GLN A 337 -7.50 5.30 12.35
CA GLN A 337 -8.33 5.72 11.23
C GLN A 337 -7.56 6.73 10.38
N PRO A 338 -6.94 6.29 9.26
CA PRO A 338 -6.15 7.18 8.41
C PRO A 338 -7.02 8.16 7.63
N HIS A 339 -6.49 9.36 7.43
CA HIS A 339 -7.08 10.42 6.63
C HIS A 339 -6.11 10.79 5.51
N TYR A 340 -6.30 10.14 4.36
CA TYR A 340 -5.38 10.20 3.23
C TYR A 340 -5.34 11.55 2.52
N ASP A 341 -6.35 12.40 2.73
CA ASP A 341 -6.46 13.76 2.18
C ASP A 341 -5.47 14.74 2.82
N ASP A 342 -5.15 14.56 4.11
CA ASP A 342 -4.28 15.48 4.86
C ASP A 342 -3.08 14.82 5.54
N GLY A 343 -2.91 13.50 5.41
CA GLY A 343 -1.76 12.79 5.94
C GLY A 343 -1.81 12.57 7.45
N THR A 344 -2.99 12.61 8.07
CA THR A 344 -3.16 12.41 9.52
C THR A 344 -3.95 11.16 9.84
N VAL A 345 -4.04 10.82 11.13
CA VAL A 345 -4.90 9.75 11.64
C VAL A 345 -5.78 10.28 12.77
N THR A 346 -6.89 9.60 12.99
CA THR A 346 -7.61 9.63 14.25
C THR A 346 -7.29 8.34 15.01
N LEU A 347 -7.05 8.44 16.31
CA LEU A 347 -6.82 7.30 17.20
C LEU A 347 -8.06 7.11 18.07
N VAL A 348 -8.79 6.01 17.87
CA VAL A 348 -10.03 5.71 18.58
C VAL A 348 -9.77 4.64 19.61
N ASN A 349 -10.00 4.91 20.89
CA ASN A 349 -9.86 3.92 21.95
C ASN A 349 -10.81 2.74 21.68
N LYS A 350 -10.27 1.53 21.64
CA LYS A 350 -10.99 0.32 21.24
C LYS A 350 -12.10 -0.06 22.22
N LEU A 351 -11.96 0.28 23.50
CA LEU A 351 -12.96 -0.08 24.51
C LEU A 351 -14.08 0.96 24.61
N SER A 352 -13.75 2.25 24.63
CA SER A 352 -14.73 3.32 24.82
C SER A 352 -15.33 3.86 23.52
N GLY A 353 -14.66 3.69 22.39
CA GLY A 353 -15.02 4.32 21.12
C GLY A 353 -14.73 5.83 21.08
N GLN A 354 -14.00 6.36 22.06
CA GLN A 354 -13.63 7.78 22.14
C GLN A 354 -12.30 8.05 21.44
N CYS A 355 -12.15 9.24 20.87
CA CYS A 355 -10.99 9.68 20.13
C CYS A 355 -9.95 10.33 21.05
N LEU A 356 -8.67 10.07 20.77
CA LEU A 356 -7.57 10.81 21.37
C LEU A 356 -7.68 12.28 20.96
N ASP A 357 -7.75 13.15 21.96
CA ASP A 357 -8.12 14.55 21.84
C ASP A 357 -7.14 15.40 22.64
N GLN A 358 -6.52 16.37 21.98
CA GLN A 358 -5.90 17.47 22.71
C GLN A 358 -7.01 18.46 23.09
N ASP A 359 -7.07 18.86 24.36
CA ASP A 359 -8.05 19.83 24.82
C ASP A 359 -7.88 21.18 24.11
N TYR A 360 -8.97 21.68 23.55
CA TYR A 360 -9.08 22.99 22.93
C TYR A 360 -10.28 23.72 23.54
N THR A 361 -9.99 24.70 24.40
CA THR A 361 -11.00 25.54 25.03
C THR A 361 -10.91 26.96 24.46
N ASN A 362 -12.04 27.51 24.03
CA ASN A 362 -12.12 28.83 23.37
C ASN A 362 -11.18 28.98 22.15
N GLY A 363 -10.93 27.89 21.43
CA GLY A 363 -10.06 27.87 20.25
C GLY A 363 -8.56 27.94 20.56
N GLN A 364 -8.15 27.78 21.82
CA GLN A 364 -6.74 27.74 22.22
C GLN A 364 -6.33 26.32 22.63
N PRO A 365 -5.14 25.86 22.24
CA PRO A 365 -4.63 24.56 22.68
C PRO A 365 -4.32 24.58 24.18
N HIS A 366 -4.76 23.54 24.89
CA HIS A 366 -4.32 23.23 26.24
C HIS A 366 -3.43 21.98 26.23
N PRO A 367 -2.59 21.79 27.27
CA PRO A 367 -1.69 20.63 27.33
C PRO A 367 -2.41 19.29 27.57
N ALA A 368 -3.64 19.30 28.08
CA ALA A 368 -4.31 18.06 28.46
C ALA A 368 -4.59 17.17 27.24
N ILE A 369 -4.21 15.89 27.35
CA ILE A 369 -4.59 14.84 26.41
C ILE A 369 -5.68 13.99 27.05
N ASN A 370 -6.81 13.90 26.35
CA ASN A 370 -7.99 13.18 26.79
C ASN A 370 -8.48 12.20 25.74
N ALA A 371 -9.40 11.34 26.12
CA ALA A 371 -10.28 10.60 25.24
C ALA A 371 -11.66 11.25 25.29
N TRP A 372 -12.15 11.70 24.14
CA TRP A 372 -13.43 12.40 24.03
C TRP A 372 -14.28 11.83 22.90
N GLN A 373 -15.55 12.23 22.81
CA GLN A 373 -16.40 11.79 21.71
C GLN A 373 -15.73 12.10 20.36
N CYS A 374 -15.75 11.11 19.45
CA CYS A 374 -15.19 11.28 18.11
C CYS A 374 -16.05 12.24 17.28
N TRP A 375 -15.43 13.28 16.75
CA TRP A 375 -16.11 14.24 15.90
C TRP A 375 -15.80 14.02 14.43
N THR A 376 -16.84 13.98 13.60
CA THR A 376 -16.75 13.60 12.18
C THR A 376 -16.40 14.75 11.24
N THR A 377 -16.41 16.01 11.70
CA THR A 377 -16.16 17.18 10.86
C THR A 377 -15.30 18.23 11.56
N ASN A 378 -14.16 18.56 10.94
CA ASN A 378 -13.34 19.74 11.21
C ASN A 378 -12.82 19.90 12.65
N GLN A 379 -12.29 18.84 13.25
CA GLN A 379 -11.70 18.88 14.59
C GLN A 379 -10.21 18.51 14.53
N PRO A 380 -9.34 19.45 14.16
CA PRO A 380 -7.92 19.18 13.95
C PRO A 380 -7.18 18.82 15.26
N ASN A 381 -7.79 19.03 16.42
CA ASN A 381 -7.27 18.62 17.73
C ASN A 381 -7.46 17.12 18.05
N GLN A 382 -8.24 16.39 17.23
CA GLN A 382 -8.36 14.92 17.26
C GLN A 382 -7.58 14.23 16.11
N ARG A 383 -6.68 14.98 15.47
CA ARG A 383 -5.91 14.54 14.31
C ARG A 383 -4.45 14.49 14.67
N TRP A 384 -3.80 13.38 14.36
CA TRP A 384 -2.45 13.06 14.80
C TRP A 384 -1.58 12.64 13.61
N ILE A 385 -0.29 12.96 13.68
CA ILE A 385 0.72 12.52 12.71
C ILE A 385 1.49 11.38 13.35
N LEU A 386 1.35 10.17 12.81
CA LEU A 386 2.16 9.00 13.16
C LEU A 386 3.36 8.95 12.22
N ASN A 387 4.56 9.21 12.72
CA ASN A 387 5.79 9.23 11.91
C ASN A 387 6.44 7.85 11.78
#